data_AF-A0A7J7SJC2-F1
#
_entry.id   AF-A0A7J7SJC2-F1
#
_cell.length_a   1.000
_cell.length_b   1.000
_cell.length_c   1.000
_cell.angle_alpha   90.00
_cell.angle_beta   90.00
_cell.angle_gamma   90.00
#
_symmetry.space_group_name_H-M   'P 1'
#
loop_
_entity.id
_entity.type
_entity.pdbx_description
1 polymer ?
#
loop_
_entity_poly.entity_id
_entity_poly.type
_entity_poly.pdbx_seq_one_letter_code
_entity_poly.pdbx_strand_id
1 'polypeptide(L)'
;MGNGKSRSGQNVCSQFLPEEQAEMDRLFDALSSEKSSPNTSPRSFSLKALKQSRIGEALPPEMVTRLYDGMRRVDLTGKAKGPSESVSQEQFTILMSHLLKGNSEEKSLVILKMISVTEGPVKAREVQKFTEDLVGSVVHVLNHRQELRGWTWKKAPGPSPRVQVLAAQLLSEMKLAGKSSWGPSGWTMTVTEL
;
A
#
# COMPACT_ATOMS: atom_id res chain seq x y z
N MET A 1 -4.36 -29.03 -38.23
CA MET A 1 -3.22 -28.31 -37.62
C MET A 1 -3.71 -26.95 -37.14
N GLY A 2 -3.42 -26.59 -35.88
CA GLY A 2 -3.38 -25.19 -35.45
C GLY A 2 -4.59 -24.59 -34.73
N ASN A 3 -5.07 -25.18 -33.63
CA ASN A 3 -5.86 -24.41 -32.65
C ASN A 3 -4.89 -23.65 -31.72
N GLY A 4 -4.51 -22.45 -32.15
CA GLY A 4 -3.81 -21.48 -31.31
C GLY A 4 -4.76 -20.95 -30.24
N LYS A 5 -4.88 -21.67 -29.12
CA LYS A 5 -5.40 -21.10 -27.88
C LYS A 5 -4.38 -20.07 -27.41
N SER A 6 -4.52 -18.83 -27.85
CA SER A 6 -3.87 -17.68 -27.23
C SER A 6 -4.39 -17.60 -25.80
N ARG A 7 -3.66 -18.23 -24.87
CA ARG A 7 -3.80 -17.91 -23.44
C ARG A 7 -3.31 -16.47 -23.30
N SER A 8 -4.23 -15.53 -23.35
CA SER A 8 -4.04 -14.18 -22.81
C SER A 8 -3.95 -14.28 -21.28
N GLY A 9 -2.95 -15.00 -20.78
CA GLY A 9 -2.38 -14.62 -19.49
C GLY A 9 -1.63 -13.34 -19.80
N GLN A 10 -2.13 -12.19 -19.34
CA GLN A 10 -1.27 -11.02 -19.24
C GLN A 10 -0.09 -11.46 -18.39
N ASN A 11 1.03 -11.78 -19.03
CA ASN A 11 2.31 -11.88 -18.35
C ASN A 11 2.57 -10.47 -17.84
N VAL A 12 2.13 -10.16 -16.62
CA VAL A 12 2.53 -8.96 -15.91
C VAL A 12 4.00 -9.17 -15.60
N CYS A 13 4.84 -8.83 -16.58
CA CYS A 13 6.26 -8.97 -16.48
C CYS A 13 6.73 -7.92 -15.46
N SER A 14 7.51 -8.38 -14.48
CA SER A 14 8.19 -7.50 -13.55
C SER A 14 8.97 -6.43 -14.32
N GLN A 15 8.81 -5.17 -13.94
CA GLN A 15 9.58 -4.04 -14.49
C GLN A 15 11.00 -3.96 -13.91
N PHE A 16 11.38 -4.89 -13.04
CA PHE A 16 12.71 -4.93 -12.43
C PHE A 16 13.77 -5.44 -13.40
N LEU A 17 14.96 -4.85 -13.31
CA LEU A 17 16.17 -5.43 -13.92
C LEU A 17 16.52 -6.76 -13.24
N PRO A 18 17.32 -7.65 -13.86
CA PRO A 18 17.68 -8.94 -13.28
C PRO A 18 18.27 -8.85 -11.86
N GLU A 19 19.13 -7.86 -11.61
CA GLU A 19 19.74 -7.63 -10.30
C GLU A 19 18.72 -7.17 -9.27
N GLU A 20 17.79 -6.29 -9.68
CA GLU A 20 16.70 -5.82 -8.83
C GLU A 20 15.74 -6.95 -8.49
N GLN A 21 15.42 -7.80 -9.47
CA GLN A 21 14.59 -8.99 -9.26
C GLN A 21 15.25 -9.95 -8.28
N ALA A 22 16.57 -10.15 -8.37
CA ALA A 22 17.31 -10.98 -7.41
C ALA A 22 17.27 -10.42 -5.97
N GLU A 23 17.29 -9.09 -5.79
CA GLU A 23 17.07 -8.47 -4.47
C GLU A 23 15.63 -8.69 -3.97
N MET A 24 14.64 -8.56 -4.86
CA MET A 24 13.25 -8.79 -4.51
C MET A 24 13.00 -10.25 -4.12
N ASP A 25 13.59 -11.20 -4.85
CA ASP A 25 13.52 -12.63 -4.53
C ASP A 25 14.20 -12.91 -3.19
N ARG A 26 15.39 -12.36 -2.93
CA ARG A 26 16.06 -12.48 -1.61
C ARG A 26 15.21 -11.94 -0.46
N LEU A 27 14.54 -10.82 -0.68
CA LEU A 27 13.63 -10.23 0.31
C LEU A 27 12.42 -11.14 0.55
N PHE A 28 11.81 -11.66 -0.50
CA PHE A 28 10.69 -12.60 -0.41
C PHE A 28 11.08 -13.89 0.34
N ASP A 29 12.28 -14.38 0.06
CA ASP A 29 12.86 -15.57 0.68
C ASP A 29 13.02 -15.39 2.19
N ALA A 30 13.51 -14.22 2.61
CA ALA A 30 13.63 -13.87 4.03
C ALA A 30 12.26 -13.79 4.72
N LEU A 31 11.24 -13.27 4.03
CA LEU A 31 9.86 -13.18 4.55
C LEU A 31 9.16 -14.55 4.63
N SER A 32 9.49 -15.46 3.72
CA SER A 32 8.84 -16.78 3.61
C SER A 32 9.48 -17.86 4.49
N SER A 33 10.56 -17.55 5.21
CA SER A 33 11.36 -18.51 6.00
C SER A 33 10.69 -18.99 7.30
N GLU A 34 9.37 -18.79 7.46
CA GLU A 34 8.60 -19.29 8.61
C GLU A 34 8.45 -20.82 8.50
N LYS A 35 9.50 -21.57 8.90
CA LYS A 35 9.59 -23.04 9.09
C LYS A 35 8.51 -23.87 8.36
N SER A 36 8.38 -23.74 7.04
CA SER A 36 7.57 -24.68 6.27
C SER A 36 8.41 -25.93 5.99
N SER A 37 7.91 -27.09 6.39
CA SER A 37 8.51 -28.40 6.10
C SER A 37 8.87 -28.55 4.62
N PRO A 38 9.81 -29.45 4.26
CA PRO A 38 10.42 -29.53 2.91
C PRO A 38 9.47 -29.91 1.76
N ASN A 39 8.17 -30.06 2.00
CA ASN A 39 7.25 -30.62 1.03
C ASN A 39 6.09 -29.65 0.70
N THR A 40 6.13 -29.14 -0.53
CA THR A 40 4.97 -28.87 -1.40
C THR A 40 3.94 -27.80 -1.01
N SER A 41 4.25 -26.82 -0.15
CA SER A 41 3.40 -25.61 -0.04
C SER A 41 3.88 -24.52 -1.00
N PRO A 42 3.00 -23.80 -1.71
CA PRO A 42 3.40 -22.64 -2.51
C PRO A 42 4.12 -21.63 -1.61
N ARG A 43 5.29 -21.17 -2.04
CA ARG A 43 6.11 -20.21 -1.29
C ARG A 43 5.29 -18.94 -1.06
N SER A 44 5.00 -18.63 0.20
CA SER A 44 4.19 -17.48 0.60
C SER A 44 4.54 -17.03 2.01
N PHE A 45 4.16 -15.79 2.37
CA PHE A 45 4.37 -15.26 3.72
C PHE A 45 3.10 -14.68 4.35
N SER A 46 3.09 -14.69 5.69
CA SER A 46 1.98 -14.20 6.53
C SER A 46 2.16 -12.72 6.91
N LEU A 47 1.08 -12.05 7.34
CA LEU A 47 1.17 -10.68 7.89
C LEU A 47 2.12 -10.64 9.09
N LYS A 48 2.15 -11.71 9.89
CA LYS A 48 3.03 -11.83 11.05
C LYS A 48 4.50 -11.82 10.62
N ALA A 49 4.86 -12.59 9.59
CA ALA A 49 6.21 -12.60 9.05
C ALA A 49 6.63 -11.21 8.54
N LEU A 50 5.73 -10.50 7.84
CA LEU A 50 6.00 -9.13 7.39
C LEU A 50 6.21 -8.14 8.56
N LYS A 51 5.36 -8.22 9.59
CA LYS A 51 5.49 -7.39 10.81
C LYS A 51 6.78 -7.66 11.59
N GLN A 52 7.30 -8.88 11.54
CA GLN A 52 8.54 -9.27 12.22
C GLN A 52 9.80 -9.03 11.39
N SER A 53 9.64 -8.57 10.14
CA SER A 53 10.75 -8.30 9.23
C SER A 53 11.32 -6.89 9.42
N ARG A 54 12.46 -6.62 8.76
CA ARG A 54 13.03 -5.26 8.64
C ARG A 54 12.03 -4.23 8.12
N ILE A 55 11.10 -4.64 7.24
CA ILE A 55 10.03 -3.76 6.74
C ILE A 55 9.07 -3.40 7.87
N GLY A 56 8.71 -4.38 8.70
CA GLY A 56 7.84 -4.21 9.87
C GLY A 56 8.46 -3.34 10.96
N GLU A 57 9.79 -3.35 11.10
CA GLU A 57 10.53 -2.45 11.99
C GLU A 57 10.54 -1.00 11.50
N ALA A 58 10.58 -0.80 10.18
CA ALA A 58 10.76 0.52 9.56
C ALA A 58 9.47 1.29 9.30
N LEU A 59 8.32 0.60 9.23
CA LEU A 59 7.02 1.19 8.92
C LEU A 59 6.06 1.10 10.11
N PRO A 60 5.13 2.07 10.27
CA PRO A 60 4.05 1.94 11.25
C PRO A 60 3.20 0.68 11.01
N PRO A 61 2.65 0.06 12.07
CA PRO A 61 1.86 -1.17 11.96
C PRO A 61 0.68 -1.08 10.97
N GLU A 62 0.04 0.08 10.89
CA GLU A 62 -1.08 0.35 9.99
C GLU A 62 -0.64 0.34 8.52
N MET A 63 0.55 0.87 8.23
CA MET A 63 1.10 0.90 6.87
C MET A 63 1.58 -0.50 6.45
N VAL A 64 2.19 -1.26 7.37
CA VAL A 64 2.56 -2.66 7.13
C VAL A 64 1.34 -3.51 6.81
N THR A 65 0.25 -3.31 7.56
CA THR A 65 -1.00 -4.05 7.34
C THR A 65 -1.62 -3.71 5.99
N ARG A 66 -1.66 -2.42 5.60
CA ARG A 66 -2.14 -2.01 4.27
C ARG A 66 -1.29 -2.53 3.12
N LEU A 67 0.03 -2.54 3.28
CA LEU A 67 0.92 -3.09 2.25
C LEU A 67 0.65 -4.58 2.05
N TYR A 68 0.53 -5.33 3.16
CA TYR A 68 0.16 -6.75 3.11
C TYR A 68 -1.20 -6.98 2.45
N ASP A 69 -2.21 -6.23 2.86
CA ASP A 69 -3.55 -6.30 2.30
C ASP A 69 -3.57 -5.97 0.80
N GLY A 70 -2.76 -4.98 0.38
CA GLY A 70 -2.58 -4.64 -1.02
C GLY A 70 -1.99 -5.79 -1.84
N MET A 71 -0.98 -6.49 -1.29
CA MET A 71 -0.33 -7.63 -1.96
C MET A 71 -1.30 -8.80 -2.15
N ARG A 72 -1.98 -9.25 -1.09
CA ARG A 72 -2.90 -10.41 -1.17
C ARG A 72 -4.14 -10.17 -2.06
N ARG A 73 -4.43 -8.90 -2.38
CA ARG A 73 -5.52 -8.48 -3.29
C ARG A 73 -5.08 -8.39 -4.75
N VAL A 74 -3.83 -8.73 -5.08
CA VAL A 74 -3.40 -8.85 -6.47
C VAL A 74 -4.09 -10.06 -7.10
N ASP A 75 -4.99 -9.82 -8.04
CA ASP A 75 -5.64 -10.86 -8.85
C ASP A 75 -4.67 -11.36 -9.92
N LEU A 76 -4.15 -12.56 -9.71
CA LEU A 76 -3.25 -13.23 -10.66
C LEU A 76 -3.99 -13.91 -11.81
N THR A 77 -5.29 -14.18 -11.66
CA THR A 77 -6.04 -15.06 -12.57
C THR A 77 -7.09 -14.34 -13.42
N GLY A 78 -7.32 -13.05 -13.15
CA GLY A 78 -8.39 -12.26 -13.78
C GLY A 78 -9.79 -12.76 -13.42
N LYS A 79 -9.89 -13.68 -12.45
CA LYS A 79 -11.12 -14.27 -11.95
C LYS A 79 -11.17 -13.87 -10.49
N ALA A 80 -11.83 -12.76 -10.21
CA ALA A 80 -12.02 -12.22 -8.87
C ALA A 80 -12.58 -13.29 -7.92
N LYS A 81 -11.67 -14.04 -7.31
CA LYS A 81 -11.83 -14.84 -6.10
C LYS A 81 -11.16 -13.94 -5.07
N GLY A 82 -11.86 -13.62 -3.98
CA GLY A 82 -11.43 -12.61 -3.02
C GLY A 82 -9.98 -12.77 -2.50
N PRO A 83 -9.53 -11.89 -1.59
CA PRO A 83 -8.12 -11.82 -1.18
C PRO A 83 -7.54 -13.17 -0.78
N SER A 84 -6.30 -13.45 -1.18
CA SER A 84 -5.60 -14.67 -0.76
C SER A 84 -5.33 -14.71 0.75
N GLU A 85 -5.18 -15.90 1.31
CA GLU A 85 -4.88 -16.09 2.74
C GLU A 85 -3.46 -15.63 3.11
N SER A 86 -2.52 -15.84 2.20
CA SER A 86 -1.12 -15.41 2.29
C SER A 86 -0.68 -14.68 1.01
N VAL A 87 0.50 -14.07 1.04
CA VAL A 87 1.07 -13.39 -0.13
C VAL A 87 2.00 -14.32 -0.87
N SER A 88 1.69 -14.66 -2.13
CA SER A 88 2.57 -15.45 -3.01
C SER A 88 3.72 -14.60 -3.56
N GLN A 89 4.73 -15.27 -4.15
CA GLN A 89 5.87 -14.59 -4.78
C GLN A 89 5.39 -13.68 -5.93
N GLU A 90 4.49 -14.16 -6.77
CA GLU A 90 3.97 -13.40 -7.90
C GLU A 90 3.19 -12.16 -7.44
N GLN A 91 2.34 -12.30 -6.41
CA GLN A 91 1.61 -11.17 -5.85
C GLN A 91 2.55 -10.12 -5.27
N PHE A 92 3.59 -10.56 -4.55
CA PHE A 92 4.63 -9.70 -4.01
C PHE A 92 5.39 -8.98 -5.13
N THR A 93 5.92 -9.71 -6.12
CA THR A 93 6.69 -9.14 -7.23
C THR A 93 5.88 -8.15 -8.04
N ILE A 94 4.63 -8.47 -8.39
CA ILE A 94 3.75 -7.57 -9.16
C ILE A 94 3.47 -6.29 -8.38
N LEU A 95 3.04 -6.40 -7.11
CA LEU A 95 2.72 -5.20 -6.33
C LEU A 95 3.95 -4.33 -6.15
N MET A 96 5.10 -4.92 -5.83
CA MET A 96 6.34 -4.18 -5.59
C MET A 96 6.88 -3.56 -6.87
N SER A 97 6.73 -4.22 -8.02
CA SER A 97 7.08 -3.67 -9.32
C SER A 97 6.26 -2.41 -9.62
N HIS A 98 4.93 -2.47 -9.47
CA HIS A 98 4.07 -1.31 -9.65
C HIS A 98 4.35 -0.20 -8.63
N LEU A 99 4.62 -0.56 -7.37
CA LEU A 99 4.88 0.40 -6.31
C LEU A 99 6.20 1.17 -6.54
N LEU A 100 7.29 0.47 -6.88
CA LEU A 100 8.62 1.05 -6.95
C LEU A 100 8.95 1.61 -8.35
N LYS A 101 8.56 0.90 -9.40
CA LYS A 101 8.92 1.22 -10.79
C LYS A 101 7.76 1.72 -11.63
N GLY A 102 6.53 1.45 -11.19
CA GLY A 102 5.35 1.73 -11.98
C GLY A 102 5.11 3.21 -12.29
N ASN A 103 4.34 3.44 -13.35
CA ASN A 103 3.86 4.75 -13.74
C ASN A 103 2.74 5.24 -12.79
N SER A 104 2.15 6.42 -13.07
CA SER A 104 1.11 6.99 -12.21
C SER A 104 -0.15 6.13 -12.13
N GLU A 105 -0.55 5.49 -13.22
CA GLU A 105 -1.73 4.60 -13.28
C GLU A 105 -1.49 3.36 -12.43
N GLU A 106 -0.36 2.69 -12.61
CA GLU A 106 0.01 1.48 -11.85
C GLU A 106 0.14 1.78 -10.36
N LYS A 107 0.78 2.89 -10.00
CA LYS A 107 0.88 3.35 -8.61
C LYS A 107 -0.48 3.70 -8.01
N SER A 108 -1.37 4.31 -8.80
CA SER A 108 -2.74 4.62 -8.34
C SER A 108 -3.52 3.36 -7.99
N LEU A 109 -3.35 2.27 -8.75
CA LEU A 109 -3.97 0.97 -8.46
C LEU A 109 -3.41 0.34 -7.18
N VAL A 110 -2.10 0.46 -6.94
CA VAL A 110 -1.49 0.01 -5.67
C VAL A 110 -2.07 0.79 -4.49
N ILE A 111 -2.11 2.12 -4.59
CA ILE A 111 -2.68 2.98 -3.55
C ILE A 111 -4.14 2.62 -3.29
N LEU A 112 -4.95 2.43 -4.34
CA LEU A 112 -6.35 2.04 -4.20
C LEU A 112 -6.51 0.72 -3.45
N LYS A 113 -5.68 -0.29 -3.73
CA LYS A 113 -5.66 -1.57 -3.02
C LYS A 113 -5.25 -1.44 -1.56
N MET A 114 -4.37 -0.48 -1.24
CA MET A 114 -3.96 -0.18 0.14
C MET A 114 -5.01 0.61 0.93
N ILE A 115 -5.86 1.41 0.27
CA ILE A 115 -6.97 2.13 0.90
C ILE A 115 -8.18 1.22 1.13
N SER A 116 -8.50 0.38 0.14
CA SER A 116 -9.75 -0.38 0.10
C SER A 116 -9.78 -1.48 1.16
N VAL A 117 -10.63 -1.31 2.19
CA VAL A 117 -10.86 -2.36 3.20
C VAL A 117 -11.72 -3.50 2.65
N THR A 118 -12.56 -3.21 1.67
CA THR A 118 -13.49 -4.16 1.03
C THR A 118 -13.45 -3.99 -0.48
N GLU A 119 -13.96 -4.98 -1.22
CA GLU A 119 -14.18 -4.83 -2.66
C GLU A 119 -15.30 -3.80 -2.89
N GLY A 120 -14.99 -2.69 -3.58
CA GLY A 120 -15.96 -1.66 -3.89
C GLY A 120 -15.39 -0.25 -3.98
N PRO A 121 -16.25 0.77 -4.18
CA PRO A 121 -15.83 2.16 -4.25
C PRO A 121 -15.22 2.63 -2.93
N VAL A 122 -14.05 3.26 -3.02
CA VAL A 122 -13.38 3.87 -1.86
C VAL A 122 -14.10 5.15 -1.43
N LYS A 123 -14.34 5.27 -0.13
CA LYS A 123 -15.01 6.43 0.47
C LYS A 123 -14.00 7.53 0.79
N ALA A 124 -14.44 8.80 0.75
CA ALA A 124 -13.60 9.95 1.08
C ALA A 124 -12.90 9.82 2.45
N ARG A 125 -13.61 9.30 3.47
CA ARG A 125 -13.04 9.05 4.81
C ARG A 125 -11.89 8.03 4.81
N GLU A 126 -11.92 7.05 3.91
CA GLU A 126 -10.88 6.03 3.79
C GLU A 126 -9.64 6.61 3.11
N VAL A 127 -9.85 7.46 2.09
CA VAL A 127 -8.77 8.26 1.48
C VAL A 127 -8.15 9.17 2.52
N GLN A 128 -8.97 9.90 3.30
CA GLN A 128 -8.47 10.78 4.35
C GLN A 128 -7.62 10.02 5.37
N LYS A 129 -8.14 8.90 5.88
CA LYS A 129 -7.42 8.09 6.87
C LYS A 129 -6.11 7.54 6.31
N PHE A 130 -6.11 7.12 5.04
CA PHE A 130 -4.89 6.70 4.36
C PHE A 130 -3.87 7.84 4.24
N THR A 131 -4.29 9.04 3.88
CA THR A 131 -3.39 10.20 3.77
C THR A 131 -2.80 10.57 5.13
N GLU A 132 -3.60 10.56 6.21
CA GLU A 132 -3.10 10.76 7.57
C GLU A 132 -2.04 9.71 7.94
N ASP A 133 -2.33 8.44 7.69
CA ASP A 133 -1.40 7.36 8.02
C ASP A 133 -0.15 7.39 7.13
N LEU A 134 -0.25 7.85 5.88
CA LEU A 134 0.89 8.05 4.97
C LEU A 134 1.81 9.17 5.47
N VAL A 135 1.24 10.33 5.79
CA VAL A 135 2.00 11.46 6.36
C VAL A 135 2.65 11.05 7.68
N GLY A 136 1.91 10.37 8.56
CA GLY A 136 2.45 9.82 9.80
C GLY A 136 3.58 8.81 9.57
N SER A 137 3.48 7.99 8.52
CA SER A 137 4.51 7.02 8.13
C SER A 137 5.80 7.69 7.67
N VAL A 138 5.73 8.81 6.96
CA VAL A 138 6.93 9.57 6.57
C VAL A 138 7.69 10.06 7.81
N VAL A 139 6.99 10.65 8.78
CA VAL A 139 7.61 11.09 10.04
C VAL A 139 8.20 9.91 10.80
N HIS A 140 7.49 8.79 10.85
CA HIS A 140 7.96 7.56 11.50
C HIS A 140 9.26 7.04 10.86
N VAL A 141 9.31 6.93 9.52
CA VAL A 141 10.48 6.42 8.78
C VAL A 141 11.69 7.33 8.95
N LEU A 142 11.50 8.65 8.86
CA LEU A 142 12.59 9.62 9.05
C LEU A 142 13.17 9.54 10.48
N ASN A 143 12.30 9.35 11.47
CA ASN A 143 12.75 9.13 12.85
C ASN A 143 13.46 7.79 13.02
N HIS A 144 12.90 6.71 12.46
CA HIS A 144 13.51 5.36 12.51
C HIS A 144 14.91 5.34 11.89
N ARG A 145 15.10 6.05 10.77
CA ARG A 145 16.40 6.20 10.09
C ARG A 145 17.34 7.23 10.73
N GLN A 146 16.91 7.90 11.79
CA GLN A 146 17.67 8.96 12.47
C GLN A 146 18.03 10.15 11.56
N GLU A 147 17.17 10.46 10.59
CA GLU A 147 17.35 11.56 9.64
C GLU A 147 16.87 12.91 10.22
N LEU A 148 16.08 12.88 11.31
CA LEU A 148 15.55 14.07 11.98
C LEU A 148 16.49 14.60 13.07
N ARG A 149 17.79 14.69 12.80
CA ARG A 149 18.79 15.15 13.78
C ARG A 149 18.46 16.58 14.23
N GLY A 150 18.40 16.80 15.55
CA GLY A 150 18.09 18.11 16.13
C GLY A 150 16.60 18.46 16.20
N TRP A 151 15.70 17.63 15.66
CA TRP A 151 14.26 17.79 15.86
C TRP A 151 13.81 17.12 17.16
N THR A 152 13.47 17.92 18.17
CA THR A 152 12.94 17.42 19.45
C THR A 152 11.44 17.15 19.35
N TRP A 153 11.05 15.93 18.99
CA TRP A 153 9.65 15.54 18.94
C TRP A 153 9.08 15.33 20.34
N LYS A 154 8.13 16.18 20.76
CA LYS A 154 7.31 15.91 21.95
C LYS A 154 6.26 14.85 21.60
N LYS A 155 6.40 13.66 22.16
CA LYS A 155 5.48 12.55 21.95
C LYS A 155 4.15 12.84 22.67
N ALA A 156 3.17 13.35 21.94
CA ALA A 156 1.79 13.41 22.42
C ALA A 156 1.08 12.08 22.14
N PRO A 157 0.22 11.58 23.04
CA PRO A 157 -0.65 10.45 22.74
C PRO A 157 -1.67 10.81 21.65
N GLY A 158 -1.84 9.93 20.67
CA GLY A 158 -2.84 10.06 19.60
C GLY A 158 -2.29 10.59 18.27
N PRO A 159 -3.14 10.63 17.22
CA PRO A 159 -2.79 11.22 15.92
C PRO A 159 -2.38 12.67 16.12
N SER A 160 -1.19 13.05 15.64
CA SER A 160 -0.73 14.43 15.77
C SER A 160 -1.69 15.36 15.01
N PRO A 161 -2.24 16.42 15.65
CA PRO A 161 -3.08 17.39 14.95
C PRO A 161 -2.39 17.98 13.70
N ARG A 162 -1.06 18.06 13.71
CA ARG A 162 -0.26 18.50 12.55
C ARG A 162 -0.31 17.52 11.37
N VAL A 163 -0.33 16.22 11.66
CA VAL A 163 -0.48 15.18 10.63
C VAL A 163 -1.86 15.28 9.97
N GLN A 164 -2.90 15.52 10.77
CA GLN A 164 -4.27 15.72 10.26
C GLN A 164 -4.40 16.97 9.40
N VAL A 165 -3.85 18.10 9.85
CA VAL A 165 -3.85 19.35 9.08
C VAL A 165 -3.10 19.19 7.75
N LEU A 166 -1.91 18.57 7.78
CA LEU A 166 -1.15 18.34 6.55
C LEU A 166 -1.86 17.37 5.60
N ALA A 167 -2.49 16.32 6.13
CA ALA A 167 -3.29 15.41 5.32
C ALA A 167 -4.49 16.11 4.69
N ALA A 168 -5.21 16.96 5.44
CA ALA A 168 -6.31 17.76 4.92
C ALA A 168 -5.86 18.72 3.80
N GLN A 169 -4.69 19.35 3.96
CA GLN A 169 -4.11 20.20 2.92
C GLN A 169 -3.74 19.41 1.66
N LEU A 170 -3.17 18.21 1.77
CA LEU A 170 -2.88 17.39 0.60
C LEU A 170 -4.17 16.95 -0.13
N LEU A 171 -5.24 16.69 0.62
CA LEU A 171 -6.52 16.30 0.05
C LEU A 171 -7.25 17.47 -0.61
N SER A 172 -7.09 18.70 -0.14
CA SER A 172 -7.74 19.87 -0.76
C SER A 172 -7.20 20.17 -2.16
N GLU A 173 -5.96 19.78 -2.45
CA GLU A 173 -5.36 19.86 -3.79
C GLU A 173 -5.95 18.81 -4.76
N MET A 174 -6.58 17.75 -4.24
CA MET A 174 -7.25 16.75 -5.07
C MET A 174 -8.60 17.29 -5.55
N LYS A 175 -8.73 17.50 -6.86
CA LYS A 175 -10.05 17.68 -7.49
C LYS A 175 -10.80 16.36 -7.45
N LEU A 176 -11.55 16.12 -6.38
CA LEU A 176 -12.52 15.04 -6.33
C LEU A 176 -13.61 15.35 -7.35
N ALA A 177 -13.65 14.64 -8.46
CA ALA A 177 -14.70 14.74 -9.46
C ALA A 177 -16.00 14.15 -8.90
N GLY A 178 -16.60 14.81 -7.92
CA GLY A 178 -17.99 14.66 -7.55
C GLY A 178 -18.82 15.56 -8.44
N LYS A 179 -19.87 15.01 -9.06
CA LYS A 179 -20.86 15.79 -9.84
C LYS A 179 -21.18 17.09 -9.11
N SER A 180 -20.95 18.21 -9.77
CA SER A 180 -21.62 19.46 -9.47
C SER A 180 -23.13 19.18 -9.51
N SER A 181 -23.76 19.12 -8.34
CA SER A 181 -25.20 19.27 -8.23
C SER A 181 -25.45 20.60 -7.53
N TRP A 182 -26.14 21.47 -8.26
CA TRP A 182 -26.57 22.80 -7.85
C TRP A 182 -27.45 22.79 -6.59
N GLY A 183 -27.31 23.83 -5.76
CA GLY A 183 -28.29 24.26 -4.74
C GLY A 183 -27.67 25.28 -3.75
N PRO A 184 -28.31 26.42 -3.41
CA PRO A 184 -27.60 27.69 -3.18
C PRO A 184 -27.26 28.02 -1.71
N SER A 185 -26.35 29.00 -1.60
CA SER A 185 -26.00 29.84 -0.44
C SER A 185 -25.35 29.18 0.78
N GLY A 186 -24.02 29.34 0.83
CA GLY A 186 -23.38 30.05 1.93
C GLY A 186 -23.13 29.27 3.21
N TRP A 187 -22.04 28.50 3.24
CA TRP A 187 -21.28 28.27 4.47
C TRP A 187 -19.79 28.31 4.16
N THR A 188 -19.16 29.44 4.48
CA THR A 188 -17.73 29.55 4.68
C THR A 188 -17.33 28.70 5.89
N MET A 189 -16.51 27.67 5.71
CA MET A 189 -15.81 27.06 6.83
C MET A 189 -14.70 28.04 7.27
N THR A 190 -14.97 28.82 8.30
CA THR A 190 -13.96 29.60 9.01
C THR A 190 -13.04 28.65 9.76
N VAL A 191 -11.74 28.77 9.48
CA VAL A 191 -10.65 28.13 10.22
C VAL A 191 -10.52 28.83 11.56
N THR A 192 -11.30 28.41 12.55
CA THR A 192 -11.08 28.67 13.98
C THR A 192 -11.97 27.73 14.76
N GLU A 193 -11.49 26.51 15.04
CA GLU A 193 -11.69 25.75 16.29
C GLU A 193 -10.67 24.59 16.26
N LEU A 194 -9.44 24.91 16.67
CA LEU A 194 -8.46 23.94 17.18
C LEU A 194 -8.36 24.14 18.69
#